data_AF-A0A354WIK6-F1
#
_entry.id   AF-A0A354WIK6-F1
#
_cell.length_a   1.000
_cell.length_b   1.000
_cell.length_c   1.000
_cell.angle_alpha   90.00
_cell.angle_beta   90.00
_cell.angle_gamma   90.00
#
_symmetry.space_group_name_H-M   'P 1'
#
loop_
_entity.id
_entity.type
_entity.pdbx_description
1 polymer ?
#
loop_
_entity_poly.entity_id
_entity_poly.type
_entity_poly.pdbx_seq_one_letter_code
_entity_poly.pdbx_strand_id
1 'polypeptide(L)' 'MKWRVILEPDPETGDWAIWCPELPGCVSAGETEAEALENIREAIALYLEPNQ' A
#
# COMPACT_ATOMS: atom_id res chain seq x y z
N MET A 1 -12.77 6.00 -5.94
CA MET A 1 -12.90 6.00 -4.47
C MET A 1 -11.65 6.61 -3.88
N LYS A 2 -11.73 7.23 -2.69
CA LYS A 2 -10.54 7.68 -1.95
C LYS A 2 -10.40 6.77 -0.74
N TRP A 3 -9.26 6.11 -0.63
CA TRP A 3 -8.91 5.22 0.47
C TRP A 3 -7.86 5.89 1.33
N ARG A 4 -7.97 5.76 2.65
CA ARG A 4 -6.90 6.20 3.55
C ARG A 4 -5.90 5.08 3.68
N VAL A 5 -4.64 5.43 3.50
CA VAL A 5 -3.50 4.52 3.69
C VAL A 5 -2.65 5.06 4.81
N ILE A 6 -2.06 4.16 5.59
CA ILE A 6 -1.06 4.48 6.59
C ILE A 6 0.29 4.19 5.96
N LEU A 7 1.19 5.15 6.04
CA LEU A 7 2.56 5.08 5.55
C LEU A 7 3.48 5.16 6.76
N GLU A 8 4.34 4.16 6.94
CA GLU A 8 5.31 4.09 8.02
C GLU A 8 6.69 3.82 7.44
N PRO A 9 7.69 4.66 7.73
CA PRO A 9 9.06 4.38 7.33
C PRO A 9 9.65 3.28 8.23
N ASP A 10 10.27 2.27 7.62
CA ASP A 10 11.01 1.21 8.28
C ASP A 10 12.48 1.64 8.49
N PRO A 11 12.89 2.02 9.72
CA PRO A 11 14.25 2.48 9.97
C PRO A 11 15.30 1.37 9.88
N GLU A 12 14.88 0.10 9.87
CA GLU A 12 15.78 -1.06 9.79
C GLU A 12 16.20 -1.38 8.36
N THR A 13 15.28 -1.28 7.39
CA THR A 13 15.56 -1.56 5.98
C THR A 13 15.76 -0.29 5.16
N GLY A 14 15.23 0.85 5.63
CA GLY A 14 15.19 2.11 4.90
C GLY A 14 13.99 2.21 3.94
N ASP A 15 13.11 1.21 3.94
CA ASP A 15 11.91 1.19 3.10
C ASP A 15 10.75 1.92 3.77
N TRP A 16 9.66 2.02 3.03
CA TRP A 16 8.38 2.56 3.45
C TRP A 16 7.32 1.48 3.39
N ALA A 17 6.83 1.05 4.54
CA ALA A 17 5.65 0.21 4.64
C ALA A 17 4.38 1.04 4.42
N ILE A 18 3.44 0.49 3.66
CA ILE A 18 2.16 1.11 3.39
C ILE A 18 1.02 0.10 3.48
N TRP A 19 -0.09 0.48 4.08
CA TRP A 19 -1.26 -0.39 4.16
C TRP A 19 -2.56 0.38 4.25
N CYS A 20 -3.63 -0.27 3.77
CA CYS A 20 -4.97 0.27 3.86
C CYS A 20 -5.73 -0.39 5.02
N PRO A 21 -6.01 0.31 6.14
CA PRO A 21 -6.81 -0.27 7.24
C PRO A 21 -8.25 -0.61 6.82
N GLU A 22 -8.75 -0.01 5.73
CA GLU A 22 -10.10 -0.28 5.20
C GLU A 22 -10.15 -1.55 4.33
N LEU A 23 -9.00 -2.04 3.84
CA LEU A 23 -8.88 -3.21 2.98
C LEU A 23 -7.92 -4.22 3.64
N PRO A 24 -8.43 -5.09 4.53
CA PRO A 24 -7.58 -6.03 5.25
C PRO A 24 -6.86 -6.97 4.28
N GLY A 25 -5.53 -7.02 4.41
CA GLY A 25 -4.65 -7.78 3.50
C GLY A 25 -4.06 -6.95 2.36
N CYS A 26 -4.52 -5.71 2.16
CA CYS A 26 -3.95 -4.80 1.18
C CYS A 26 -2.78 -4.02 1.82
N VAL A 27 -1.59 -4.62 1.69
CA VAL A 27 -0.32 -4.11 2.22
C VAL A 27 0.69 -4.03 1.09
N SER A 28 1.60 -3.08 1.17
CA SER A 28 2.71 -2.95 0.23
C SER A 28 3.91 -2.30 0.91
N ALA A 29 5.02 -2.23 0.19
CA ALA A 29 6.23 -1.53 0.61
C ALA A 29 6.92 -0.91 -0.60
N GLY A 30 7.83 0.04 -0.37
CA GLY A 30 8.69 0.59 -1.41
C GLY A 30 9.87 1.36 -0.82
N GLU A 31 10.92 1.55 -1.60
CA GLU A 31 12.15 2.25 -1.14
C GLU A 31 11.89 3.75 -0.90
N THR A 32 10.80 4.29 -1.46
CA THR A 32 10.39 5.69 -1.30
C THR A 32 8.89 5.80 -1.04
N GLU A 33 8.47 6.92 -0.43
CA GLU A 33 7.05 7.22 -0.21
C GLU A 33 6.22 7.12 -1.50
N ALA A 34 6.78 7.61 -2.62
CA ALA A 34 6.12 7.61 -3.92
C ALA A 34 5.94 6.19 -4.46
N GLU A 35 6.97 5.36 -4.34
CA GLU A 35 6.94 3.97 -4.79
C GLU A 35 5.94 3.13 -3.97
N ALA A 36 5.96 3.27 -2.64
CA ALA A 36 4.99 2.62 -1.77
C ALA A 36 3.55 3.04 -2.14
N LEU A 37 3.32 4.33 -2.40
CA LEU A 37 2.03 4.87 -2.85
C LEU A 37 1.59 4.33 -4.21
N GLU A 38 2.50 4.09 -5.14
CA GLU A 38 2.18 3.46 -6.43
C GLU A 38 1.81 1.99 -6.24
N ASN A 39 2.62 1.25 -5.48
CA ASN A 39 2.41 -0.17 -5.24
C ASN A 39 1.09 -0.46 -4.51
N ILE A 40 0.72 0.35 -3.49
CA ILE A 40 -0.56 0.19 -2.81
C ILE A 40 -1.74 0.51 -3.73
N ARG A 41 -1.60 1.43 -4.69
CA ARG A 41 -2.68 1.75 -5.63
C ARG A 41 -2.96 0.56 -6.54
N GLU A 42 -1.93 -0.11 -7.01
CA GLU A 42 -2.06 -1.35 -7.79
C GLU A 42 -2.68 -2.46 -6.95
N ALA A 43 -2.22 -2.64 -5.71
CA ALA A 43 -2.77 -3.63 -4.78
C ALA A 43 -4.27 -3.40 -4.50
N ILE A 44 -4.69 -2.14 -4.32
CA ILE A 44 -6.10 -1.77 -4.13
C ILE A 44 -6.89 -2.02 -5.41
N ALA A 45 -6.34 -1.69 -6.58
CA ALA A 45 -7.00 -1.92 -7.86
C ALA A 45 -7.25 -3.42 -8.09
N LEU A 46 -6.24 -4.26 -7.83
CA LEU A 46 -6.33 -5.72 -7.86
C LEU A 46 -7.34 -6.25 -6.84
N TYR A 47 -7.34 -5.74 -5.61
CA TYR A 47 -8.28 -6.16 -4.57
C TYR A 47 -9.73 -5.90 -4.94
N LEU A 48 -10.00 -4.78 -5.62
CA LEU A 48 -11.34 -4.39 -6.08
C LEU A 48 -11.71 -5.04 -7.42
N GLU A 49 -10.80 -5.79 -8.04
CA GLU A 49 -11.05 -6.43 -9.31
C GLU A 49 -12.06 -7.58 -9.11
N PRO A 50 -13.24 -7.53 -9.76
CA PRO A 50 -14.38 -8.37 -9.41
C PRO A 50 -14.26 -9.85 -9.85
N ASN A 51 -13.08 -10.30 -10.32
CA ASN A 51 -12.93 -11.56 -11.04
C ASN A 51 -11.85 -12.50 -10.44
N GLN A 52 -11.63 -12.48 -9.12
CA GLN A 52 -10.90 -13.53 -8.40
C GLN A 52 -11.82 -14.66 -7.95
#